data_AF-A0A3D3UPW9-F1
#
_entry.id   AF-A0A3D3UPW9-F1
#
_cell.length_a   1.000
_cell.length_b   1.000
_cell.length_c   1.000
_cell.angle_alpha   90.00
_cell.angle_beta   90.00
_cell.angle_gamma   90.00
#
_symmetry.space_group_name_H-M   'P 1'
#
loop_
_entity.id
_entity.type
_entity.pdbx_description
1 polymer ?
#
loop_
_entity_poly.entity_id
_entity_poly.type
_entity_poly.pdbx_seq_one_letter_code
_entity_poly.pdbx_strand_id
1 'polypeptide(L)'
;MRKRRQYSGFSLTEVLLAVGTLAIGMVFISGTFLTGIHFSTIATERSIAAVVADEAFAKVRLHGIGLTNTNLAVNQQTPFESLNLIAGAEFAYPSTRTSTQKHYYWSALCRPVYSDADNRLVQVTVFVCRKVGSTTTYPPDGTARPVPAQVGVTGAVGDMVLAVTGDMTFINDGYTIVENGTGQIYRVVERGADPARPEQITLAREKLWQGGDSVWVIPPPIGGGRKPCIAVYQKLIRF
;
A
#
# COMPACT_ATOMS: atom_id res chain seq x y z
N MET A 1 52.46 58.80 4.45
CA MET A 1 52.82 57.41 4.81
C MET A 1 51.56 56.59 5.04
N ARG A 2 51.33 55.55 4.23
CA ARG A 2 50.12 54.72 4.27
C ARG A 2 50.34 53.59 5.29
N LYS A 3 49.67 53.63 6.45
CA LYS A 3 49.77 52.56 7.47
C LYS A 3 49.23 51.25 6.89
N ARG A 4 50.10 50.25 6.73
CA ARG A 4 49.72 48.88 6.36
C ARG A 4 48.99 48.26 7.56
N ARG A 5 47.69 48.00 7.43
CA ARG A 5 46.94 47.20 8.42
C ARG A 5 47.57 45.79 8.45
N GLN A 6 48.13 45.40 9.59
CA GLN A 6 48.49 44.01 9.85
C GLN A 6 47.18 43.26 10.14
N TYR A 7 46.85 42.27 9.32
CA TYR A 7 45.74 41.37 9.57
C TYR A 7 46.19 40.37 10.64
N SER A 8 45.61 40.45 11.84
CA SER A 8 45.73 39.38 12.84
C SER A 8 44.97 38.16 12.34
N GLY A 9 45.63 37.00 12.27
CA GLY A 9 44.97 35.73 11.95
C GLY A 9 43.97 35.32 13.03
N PHE A 10 43.04 34.42 12.69
CA PHE A 10 42.06 33.87 13.63
C PHE A 10 42.72 33.05 14.73
N SER A 11 42.20 33.15 15.97
CA SER A 11 42.64 32.29 17.07
C SER A 11 42.21 30.84 16.82
N LEU A 12 42.98 29.88 17.33
CA LEU A 12 42.63 28.45 17.29
C LEU A 12 41.22 28.20 17.86
N THR A 13 40.85 28.91 18.93
CA THR A 13 39.53 28.79 19.55
C THR A 13 38.40 29.30 18.65
N GLU A 14 38.62 30.39 17.90
CA GLU A 14 37.64 30.93 16.95
C GLU A 14 37.45 29.97 15.76
N VAL A 15 38.54 29.41 15.25
CA VAL A 15 38.49 28.42 14.16
C VAL A 15 37.77 27.15 14.64
N LEU A 16 38.08 26.64 15.83
CA LEU A 16 37.42 25.46 16.39
C LEU A 16 35.92 25.71 16.64
N LEU A 17 35.55 26.91 17.11
CA LEU A 17 34.15 27.29 17.29
C LEU A 17 33.42 27.36 15.94
N ALA A 18 34.03 27.98 14.93
CA ALA A 18 33.47 28.07 13.58
C ALA A 18 33.32 26.69 12.92
N VAL A 19 34.30 25.80 13.06
CA VAL A 19 34.20 24.42 12.56
C VAL A 19 33.14 23.64 13.31
N GLY A 20 33.00 23.83 14.63
CA GLY A 20 31.96 23.19 15.43
C GLY A 20 30.55 23.59 15.03
N THR A 21 30.29 24.88 14.84
CA THR A 21 28.96 25.35 14.38
C THR A 21 28.67 24.90 12.94
N LEU A 22 29.67 24.90 12.06
CA LEU A 22 29.55 24.36 10.71
C LEU A 22 29.21 22.86 10.74
N ALA A 23 29.91 22.07 11.54
CA ALA A 23 29.67 20.63 11.65
C ALA A 23 28.24 20.32 12.14
N ILE A 24 27.77 21.01 13.18
CA ILE A 24 26.40 20.87 13.68
C ILE A 24 25.38 21.25 12.60
N GLY A 25 25.62 22.36 11.89
CA GLY A 25 24.75 22.80 10.79
C GLY A 25 24.66 21.77 9.66
N MET A 26 25.78 21.19 9.24
CA MET A 26 25.82 20.19 8.17
C MET A 26 25.13 18.87 8.55
N VAL A 27 25.25 18.44 9.82
CA VAL A 27 24.53 17.25 10.32
C VAL A 27 23.01 17.51 10.31
N PHE A 28 22.58 18.70 10.72
CA PHE A 28 21.16 19.06 10.70
C PHE A 28 20.59 19.09 9.28
N ILE A 29 21.30 19.70 8.32
CA ILE A 29 20.91 19.70 6.90
C ILE A 29 20.83 18.27 6.35
N SER A 30 21.82 17.43 6.66
CA SER A 30 21.85 16.04 6.18
C SER A 30 20.65 15.23 6.67
N GLY A 31 20.27 15.39 7.94
CA GLY A 31 19.12 14.69 8.53
C GLY A 31 17.78 15.18 7.99
N THR A 32 17.59 16.50 7.91
CA THR A 32 16.33 17.10 7.42
C THR A 32 16.12 16.92 5.93
N PHE A 33 17.19 16.91 5.13
CA PHE A 33 17.11 16.72 3.69
C PHE A 33 16.64 15.30 3.31
N LEU A 34 17.23 14.26 3.92
CA LEU A 34 16.86 12.86 3.64
C LEU A 34 15.43 12.56 4.07
N THR A 35 15.02 13.05 5.24
CA THR A 35 13.63 12.91 5.71
C THR A 35 12.64 13.67 4.81
N GLY A 36 13.03 14.86 4.33
CA GLY A 36 12.28 15.61 3.33
C GLY A 36 12.04 14.81 2.05
N ILE A 37 13.09 14.22 1.45
CA ILE A 37 12.98 13.38 0.26
C ILE A 37 12.03 12.20 0.50
N HIS A 38 12.16 11.53 1.65
CA HIS A 38 11.33 10.39 2.00
C HIS A 38 9.84 10.77 2.07
N PHE A 39 9.50 11.84 2.78
CA PHE A 39 8.12 12.30 2.90
C PHE A 39 7.56 12.84 1.58
N SER A 40 8.37 13.57 0.81
CA SER A 40 7.99 14.01 -0.54
C SER A 40 7.66 12.81 -1.43
N THR A 41 8.46 11.74 -1.38
CA THR A 41 8.20 10.50 -2.13
C THR A 41 6.87 9.88 -1.73
N ILE A 42 6.58 9.75 -0.43
CA ILE A 42 5.31 9.20 0.06
C ILE A 42 4.13 10.09 -0.37
N ALA A 43 4.28 11.41 -0.27
CA ALA A 43 3.24 12.35 -0.67
C ALA A 43 2.92 12.23 -2.17
N THR A 44 3.95 12.23 -3.02
CA THR A 44 3.80 12.03 -4.47
C THR A 44 3.16 10.68 -4.79
N GLU A 45 3.59 9.60 -4.15
CA GLU A 45 2.98 8.27 -4.34
C GLU A 45 1.50 8.25 -3.98
N ARG A 46 1.10 8.90 -2.87
CA ARG A 46 -0.31 8.99 -2.48
C ARG A 46 -1.14 9.84 -3.45
N SER A 47 -0.59 10.94 -3.95
CA SER A 47 -1.27 11.77 -4.96
C SER A 47 -1.48 11.01 -6.27
N ILE A 48 -0.44 10.29 -6.74
CA ILE A 48 -0.57 9.42 -7.92
C ILE A 48 -1.57 8.31 -7.64
N ALA A 49 -1.52 7.67 -6.47
CA ALA A 49 -2.41 6.57 -6.14
C ALA A 49 -3.89 6.97 -6.16
N ALA A 50 -4.22 8.20 -5.74
CA ALA A 50 -5.58 8.72 -5.86
C ALA A 50 -6.04 8.79 -7.33
N VAL A 51 -5.20 9.31 -8.22
CA VAL A 51 -5.50 9.41 -9.66
C VAL A 51 -5.64 8.01 -10.29
N VAL A 52 -4.75 7.08 -9.93
CA VAL A 52 -4.82 5.68 -10.41
C VAL A 52 -6.12 5.02 -9.95
N ALA A 53 -6.54 5.26 -8.70
CA ALA A 53 -7.77 4.71 -8.16
C ALA A 53 -9.01 5.26 -8.88
N ASP A 54 -9.05 6.57 -9.16
CA ASP A 54 -10.15 7.17 -9.92
C ASP A 54 -10.26 6.59 -11.33
N GLU A 55 -9.13 6.38 -12.00
CA GLU A 55 -9.10 5.70 -13.30
C GLU A 55 -9.56 4.25 -13.20
N ALA A 56 -9.10 3.51 -12.18
CA ALA A 56 -9.51 2.13 -11.94
C ALA A 56 -11.03 2.02 -11.70
N PHE A 57 -11.62 2.91 -10.90
CA PHE A 57 -13.07 2.95 -10.70
C PHE A 57 -13.82 3.24 -12.00
N ALA A 58 -13.31 4.16 -12.83
CA ALA A 58 -13.90 4.43 -14.13
C ALA A 58 -13.85 3.21 -15.05
N LYS A 59 -12.72 2.49 -15.08
CA LYS A 59 -12.56 1.25 -15.86
C LYS A 59 -13.47 0.14 -15.37
N VAL A 60 -13.58 -0.07 -14.06
CA VAL A 60 -14.51 -1.04 -13.47
C VAL A 60 -15.95 -0.72 -13.85
N ARG A 61 -16.33 0.57 -13.84
CA ARG A 61 -17.67 1.00 -14.30
C ARG A 61 -17.89 0.78 -15.80
N LEU A 62 -16.87 1.03 -16.62
CA LEU A 62 -16.94 0.90 -18.08
C LEU A 62 -17.08 -0.56 -18.53
N HIS A 63 -16.27 -1.45 -17.97
CA HIS A 63 -16.33 -2.88 -18.29
C HIS A 63 -17.57 -3.55 -17.70
N GLY A 64 -18.18 -2.95 -16.69
CA GLY A 64 -19.35 -3.50 -16.02
C GLY A 64 -19.00 -4.69 -15.12
N ILE A 65 -19.95 -5.09 -14.28
CA ILE A 65 -19.89 -6.35 -13.54
C ILE A 65 -21.21 -7.06 -13.81
N GLY A 66 -21.12 -8.30 -14.32
CA GLY A 66 -22.30 -9.16 -14.44
C GLY A 66 -22.82 -9.52 -13.04
N LEU A 67 -23.88 -8.85 -12.59
CA LEU A 67 -24.46 -9.07 -11.25
C LEU A 67 -25.05 -10.47 -11.07
N THR A 68 -25.30 -11.19 -12.16
CA THR A 68 -25.76 -12.59 -12.18
C THR A 68 -24.60 -13.59 -12.21
N ASN A 69 -23.35 -13.13 -12.14
CA ASN A 69 -22.20 -14.01 -12.15
C ASN A 69 -22.15 -14.81 -10.85
N THR A 70 -22.08 -16.13 -10.95
CA THR A 70 -22.05 -17.06 -9.80
C THR A 70 -20.82 -16.85 -8.92
N ASN A 71 -19.75 -16.25 -9.44
CA ASN A 71 -18.54 -15.94 -8.69
C ASN A 71 -18.74 -14.76 -7.73
N LEU A 72 -19.79 -13.96 -7.91
CA LEU A 72 -20.05 -12.77 -7.10
C LEU A 72 -20.89 -13.13 -5.86
N ALA A 73 -20.26 -13.76 -4.87
CA ALA A 73 -20.95 -14.21 -3.66
C ALA A 73 -21.25 -13.06 -2.67
N VAL A 74 -22.43 -13.13 -2.04
CA VAL A 74 -22.83 -12.25 -0.92
C VAL A 74 -21.94 -12.60 0.26
N ASN A 75 -21.16 -11.65 0.77
CA ASN A 75 -20.15 -11.85 1.82
C ASN A 75 -18.81 -12.46 1.39
N GLN A 76 -18.44 -12.28 0.12
CA GLN A 76 -17.06 -12.56 -0.30
C GLN A 76 -16.58 -11.51 -1.28
N GLN A 77 -15.34 -11.06 -1.10
CA GLN A 77 -14.65 -10.25 -2.07
C GLN A 77 -14.12 -11.11 -3.20
N THR A 78 -14.42 -10.71 -4.43
CA THR A 78 -14.01 -11.41 -5.63
C THR A 78 -13.10 -10.52 -6.47
N PRO A 79 -11.92 -11.01 -6.89
CA PRO A 79 -11.03 -10.25 -7.77
C PRO A 79 -11.71 -9.87 -9.09
N PHE A 80 -11.59 -8.62 -9.49
CA PHE A 80 -12.21 -8.10 -10.70
C PHE A 80 -11.68 -8.81 -11.96
N GLU A 81 -10.42 -9.24 -11.95
CA GLU A 81 -9.80 -10.07 -13.00
C GLU A 81 -10.52 -11.40 -13.23
N SER A 82 -11.16 -11.96 -12.20
CA SER A 82 -11.94 -13.20 -12.30
C SER A 82 -13.37 -12.97 -12.79
N LEU A 83 -13.86 -11.73 -12.69
CA LEU A 83 -15.19 -11.34 -13.14
C LEU A 83 -15.20 -10.91 -14.61
N ASN A 84 -14.10 -10.31 -15.08
CA ASN A 84 -13.98 -9.81 -16.45
C ASN A 84 -12.61 -10.14 -17.06
N LEU A 85 -12.64 -10.67 -18.28
CA LEU A 85 -11.45 -10.93 -19.09
C LEU A 85 -10.94 -9.61 -19.69
N ILE A 86 -10.05 -8.94 -18.97
CA ILE A 86 -9.41 -7.69 -19.39
C ILE A 86 -7.92 -7.93 -19.60
N ALA A 87 -7.36 -7.32 -20.64
CA ALA A 87 -5.94 -7.41 -20.92
C ALA A 87 -5.11 -6.90 -19.73
N GLY A 88 -4.06 -7.64 -19.36
CA GLY A 88 -3.23 -7.31 -18.19
C GLY A 88 -2.62 -5.89 -18.22
N ALA A 89 -2.48 -5.31 -19.42
CA ALA A 89 -1.97 -3.96 -19.63
C ALA A 89 -2.93 -2.84 -19.17
N GLU A 90 -4.23 -3.12 -19.01
CA GLU A 90 -5.25 -2.16 -18.54
C GLU A 90 -5.18 -1.89 -17.04
N PHE A 91 -4.58 -2.81 -16.30
CA PHE A 91 -4.36 -2.73 -14.86
C PHE A 91 -3.12 -1.92 -14.48
N ALA A 92 -2.55 -1.20 -15.44
CA ALA A 92 -1.26 -0.54 -15.29
C ALA A 92 -1.39 0.94 -15.67
N TYR A 93 -0.71 1.77 -14.92
CA TYR A 93 -0.72 3.22 -15.03
C TYR A 93 0.70 3.77 -15.25
N PRO A 94 0.86 4.78 -16.12
CA PRO A 94 -0.18 5.43 -16.94
C PRO A 94 -0.77 4.52 -18.02
N SER A 95 -2.02 4.77 -18.42
CA SER A 95 -2.69 4.07 -19.52
C SER A 95 -2.16 4.47 -20.91
N THR A 96 -0.85 4.38 -21.08
CA THR A 96 -0.17 4.58 -22.37
C THR A 96 0.07 3.23 -23.06
N ARG A 97 0.29 3.28 -24.37
CA ARG A 97 0.56 2.08 -25.19
C ARG A 97 1.91 1.44 -24.89
N THR A 98 2.86 2.19 -24.34
CA THR A 98 4.24 1.74 -24.07
C THR A 98 4.38 1.16 -22.66
N SER A 99 4.79 -0.10 -22.56
CA SER A 99 4.98 -0.81 -21.29
C SER A 99 6.12 -0.27 -20.43
N THR A 100 7.10 0.41 -21.03
CA THR A 100 8.29 0.93 -20.35
C THR A 100 8.03 2.09 -19.39
N GLN A 101 6.89 2.77 -19.53
CA GLN A 101 6.50 3.91 -18.69
C GLN A 101 5.54 3.52 -17.55
N LYS A 102 5.16 2.24 -17.45
CA LYS A 102 4.17 1.76 -16.49
C LYS A 102 4.84 1.41 -15.17
N HIS A 103 4.71 2.30 -14.20
CA HIS A 103 5.33 2.17 -12.87
C HIS A 103 4.33 1.76 -11.79
N TYR A 104 3.04 2.02 -12.03
CA TYR A 104 1.97 1.75 -11.09
C TYR A 104 1.01 0.73 -11.67
N TYR A 105 0.42 -0.05 -10.77
CA TYR A 105 -0.54 -1.10 -11.08
C TYR A 105 -1.71 -0.96 -10.13
N TRP A 106 -2.87 -1.41 -10.58
CA TRP A 106 -4.05 -1.50 -9.74
C TRP A 106 -4.69 -2.87 -9.90
N SER A 107 -5.37 -3.30 -8.85
CA SER A 107 -6.25 -4.46 -8.87
C SER A 107 -7.45 -4.14 -7.99
N ALA A 108 -8.58 -4.75 -8.28
CA ALA A 108 -9.83 -4.43 -7.61
C ALA A 108 -10.48 -5.69 -7.06
N LEU A 109 -11.06 -5.57 -5.87
CA LEU A 109 -11.94 -6.56 -5.29
C LEU A 109 -13.36 -6.01 -5.35
N CYS A 110 -14.29 -6.85 -5.81
CA CYS A 110 -15.68 -6.51 -5.94
C CYS A 110 -16.51 -7.36 -4.97
N ARG A 111 -17.43 -6.71 -4.27
CA ARG A 111 -18.37 -7.36 -3.37
C ARG A 111 -19.74 -6.72 -3.55
N PRO A 112 -20.80 -7.50 -3.77
CA PRO A 112 -22.14 -6.93 -3.85
C PRO A 112 -22.63 -6.55 -2.45
N VAL A 113 -23.34 -5.43 -2.34
CA VAL A 113 -23.89 -4.96 -1.07
C VAL A 113 -25.39 -5.29 -1.06
N TYR A 114 -25.71 -6.57 -0.84
CA TYR A 114 -27.10 -7.01 -0.83
C TYR A 114 -27.73 -6.77 0.55
N SER A 115 -28.69 -5.85 0.58
CA SER A 115 -29.85 -5.94 1.48
C SER A 115 -31.11 -6.40 0.73
N ASP A 116 -31.09 -6.36 -0.61
CA ASP A 116 -32.25 -6.62 -1.49
C ASP A 116 -31.78 -7.09 -2.89
N ALA A 117 -32.57 -7.92 -3.58
CA ALA A 117 -32.20 -8.55 -4.85
C ALA A 117 -32.15 -7.55 -6.03
N ASP A 118 -32.88 -6.44 -5.94
CA ASP A 118 -32.84 -5.35 -6.94
C ASP A 118 -31.70 -4.35 -6.71
N ASN A 119 -30.93 -4.52 -5.63
CA ASN A 119 -29.84 -3.61 -5.31
C ASN A 119 -28.61 -3.89 -6.19
N ARG A 120 -28.38 -2.99 -7.15
CA ARG A 120 -27.22 -3.02 -8.07
C ARG A 120 -25.97 -2.32 -7.53
N LEU A 121 -25.91 -2.09 -6.21
CA LEU A 121 -24.74 -1.51 -5.56
C LEU A 121 -23.67 -2.58 -5.31
N VAL A 122 -22.50 -2.33 -5.86
CA VAL A 122 -21.30 -3.13 -5.65
C VAL A 122 -20.26 -2.26 -4.95
N GLN A 123 -19.74 -2.77 -3.85
CA GLN A 123 -18.56 -2.24 -3.20
C GLN A 123 -17.33 -2.68 -3.97
N VAL A 124 -16.57 -1.71 -4.47
CA VAL A 124 -15.33 -1.92 -5.19
C VAL A 124 -14.19 -1.39 -4.32
N THR A 125 -13.22 -2.25 -4.03
CA THR A 125 -12.01 -1.94 -3.27
C THR A 125 -10.82 -2.03 -4.21
N VAL A 126 -10.18 -0.90 -4.51
CA VAL A 126 -9.03 -0.82 -5.42
C VAL A 126 -7.74 -0.75 -4.60
N PHE A 127 -6.83 -1.67 -4.88
CA PHE A 127 -5.45 -1.65 -4.41
C PHE A 127 -4.58 -0.97 -5.45
N VAL A 128 -3.87 0.08 -5.05
CA VAL A 128 -2.89 0.73 -5.91
C VAL A 128 -1.50 0.37 -5.44
N CYS A 129 -0.70 -0.15 -6.38
CA CYS A 129 0.60 -0.70 -6.11
C CYS A 129 1.66 -0.09 -7.03
N ARG A 130 2.90 0.01 -6.56
CA ARG A 130 4.07 0.24 -7.41
C ARG A 130 4.72 -1.09 -7.80
N LYS A 131 5.35 -1.10 -8.96
CA LYS A 131 6.32 -2.13 -9.31
C LYS A 131 7.66 -1.85 -8.63
N VAL A 132 8.24 -2.87 -8.00
CA VAL A 132 9.45 -2.74 -7.15
C VAL A 132 10.73 -3.06 -7.93
N GLY A 133 10.64 -3.81 -9.03
CA GLY A 133 11.73 -4.01 -9.98
C GLY A 133 11.24 -4.54 -11.32
N SER A 134 12.07 -4.46 -12.36
CA SER A 134 11.71 -4.93 -13.72
C SER A 134 11.51 -6.44 -13.80
N THR A 135 12.30 -7.19 -13.03
CA THR A 135 12.35 -8.67 -12.98
C THR A 135 11.68 -9.28 -11.75
N THR A 136 11.13 -8.46 -10.85
CA THR A 136 10.48 -8.95 -9.63
C THR A 136 9.14 -9.58 -9.95
N THR A 137 8.91 -10.77 -9.40
CA THR A 137 7.63 -11.47 -9.45
C THR A 137 6.92 -11.39 -8.09
N TYR A 138 5.61 -11.55 -8.10
CA TYR A 138 4.76 -11.39 -6.92
C TYR A 138 3.97 -12.68 -6.66
N PRO A 139 3.84 -13.10 -5.39
CA PRO A 139 2.96 -14.21 -5.03
C PRO A 139 1.48 -13.87 -5.26
N PRO A 140 0.58 -14.87 -5.30
CA PRO A 140 0.88 -16.31 -5.18
C PRO A 140 1.46 -16.92 -6.48
N ASP A 141 1.06 -16.42 -7.65
CA ASP A 141 1.33 -17.11 -8.93
C ASP A 141 2.63 -16.68 -9.64
N GLY A 142 3.51 -15.95 -8.95
CA GLY A 142 4.75 -15.44 -9.56
C GLY A 142 4.50 -14.41 -10.66
N THR A 143 3.39 -13.66 -10.56
CA THR A 143 3.00 -12.70 -11.60
C THR A 143 3.96 -11.51 -11.66
N ALA A 144 4.08 -10.88 -12.84
CA ALA A 144 4.96 -9.72 -13.03
C ALA A 144 4.43 -8.41 -12.41
N ARG A 145 3.27 -8.45 -11.75
CA ARG A 145 2.61 -7.30 -11.11
C ARG A 145 2.09 -7.67 -9.72
N PRO A 146 1.97 -6.73 -8.78
CA PRO A 146 1.35 -7.01 -7.49
C PRO A 146 -0.15 -7.29 -7.66
N VAL A 147 -0.63 -8.40 -7.08
CA VAL A 147 -2.05 -8.81 -7.10
C VAL A 147 -2.49 -9.13 -5.66
N PRO A 148 -3.75 -8.87 -5.27
CA PRO A 148 -4.27 -9.27 -3.96
C PRO A 148 -4.18 -10.78 -3.76
N ALA A 149 -3.62 -11.18 -2.63
CA ALA A 149 -3.59 -12.54 -2.15
C ALA A 149 -4.49 -12.67 -0.92
N GLN A 150 -5.27 -13.75 -0.86
CA GLN A 150 -6.08 -14.07 0.30
C GLN A 150 -5.22 -14.82 1.33
N VAL A 151 -5.29 -14.40 2.59
CA VAL A 151 -4.54 -14.97 3.71
C VAL A 151 -5.51 -15.28 4.84
N GLY A 152 -5.42 -16.49 5.39
CA GLY A 152 -6.21 -16.90 6.55
C GLY A 152 -5.79 -16.16 7.81
N VAL A 153 -6.77 -15.72 8.61
CA VAL A 153 -6.56 -15.08 9.92
C VAL A 153 -7.57 -15.61 10.93
N THR A 154 -7.22 -15.58 12.20
CA THR A 154 -8.11 -15.92 13.31
C THR A 154 -8.06 -14.83 14.38
N GLY A 155 -9.24 -14.46 14.90
CA GLY A 155 -9.39 -13.49 15.97
C GLY A 155 -10.86 -13.30 16.32
N ALA A 156 -11.14 -12.95 17.56
CA ALA A 156 -12.50 -12.69 18.02
C ALA A 156 -12.98 -11.29 17.60
N VAL A 157 -14.28 -11.13 17.47
CA VAL A 157 -14.88 -9.82 17.23
C VAL A 157 -14.53 -8.89 18.39
N GLY A 158 -14.02 -7.70 18.08
CA GLY A 158 -13.52 -6.75 19.06
C GLY A 158 -12.00 -6.82 19.28
N ASP A 159 -11.31 -7.84 18.76
CA ASP A 159 -9.87 -7.98 18.95
C ASP A 159 -9.08 -6.93 18.15
N MET A 160 -7.93 -6.57 18.71
CA MET A 160 -6.89 -5.80 18.00
C MET A 160 -5.73 -6.68 17.58
N VAL A 161 -5.64 -7.92 18.06
CA VAL A 161 -4.56 -8.84 17.74
C VAL A 161 -5.18 -10.04 17.03
N LEU A 162 -4.71 -10.31 15.82
CA LEU A 162 -5.13 -11.46 15.03
C LEU A 162 -3.96 -12.43 14.89
N ALA A 163 -4.22 -13.72 14.83
CA ALA A 163 -3.23 -14.71 14.45
C ALA A 163 -3.34 -15.02 12.96
N VAL A 164 -2.22 -14.98 12.24
CA VAL A 164 -2.18 -15.35 10.82
C VAL A 164 -2.08 -16.87 10.71
N THR A 165 -3.05 -17.49 10.05
CA THR A 165 -3.08 -18.95 9.83
C THR A 165 -2.63 -19.34 8.42
N GLY A 166 -2.62 -18.39 7.48
CA GLY A 166 -2.09 -18.58 6.13
C GLY A 166 -0.59 -18.32 6.00
N ASP A 167 -0.14 -17.95 4.80
CA ASP A 167 1.26 -17.60 4.55
C ASP A 167 1.65 -16.32 5.30
N MET A 168 2.40 -16.50 6.39
CA MET A 168 2.82 -15.42 7.28
C MET A 168 3.78 -14.44 6.61
N THR A 169 4.39 -14.79 5.46
CA THR A 169 5.31 -13.89 4.75
C THR A 169 4.59 -12.77 4.02
N PHE A 170 3.27 -12.89 3.80
CA PHE A 170 2.49 -11.94 3.02
C PHE A 170 2.06 -10.70 3.81
N ILE A 171 2.05 -10.80 5.14
CA ILE A 171 1.62 -9.72 6.04
C ILE A 171 2.81 -9.31 6.91
N ASN A 172 3.18 -8.04 6.84
CA ASN A 172 4.24 -7.44 7.67
C ASN A 172 3.79 -6.08 8.21
N ASP A 173 4.66 -5.44 9.00
CA ASP A 173 4.39 -4.15 9.62
C ASP A 173 4.01 -3.07 8.62
N GLY A 174 3.03 -2.24 8.98
CA GLY A 174 2.54 -1.17 8.13
C GLY A 174 1.74 -1.63 6.91
N TYR A 175 1.39 -2.91 6.79
CA TYR A 175 0.55 -3.40 5.71
C TYR A 175 -0.91 -2.94 5.85
N THR A 176 -1.59 -2.89 4.71
CA THR A 176 -3.02 -2.60 4.65
C THR A 176 -3.69 -3.89 4.23
N ILE A 177 -4.63 -4.36 5.03
CA ILE A 177 -5.36 -5.60 4.80
C ILE A 177 -6.85 -5.29 4.68
N VAL A 178 -7.57 -6.10 3.92
CA VAL A 178 -9.01 -5.91 3.70
C VAL A 178 -9.73 -7.20 4.05
N GLU A 179 -10.63 -7.17 5.02
CA GLU A 179 -11.38 -8.35 5.45
C GLU A 179 -12.32 -8.85 4.35
N ASN A 180 -12.32 -10.16 4.10
CA ASN A 180 -12.95 -10.75 2.93
C ASN A 180 -14.48 -10.53 2.85
N GLY A 181 -15.21 -10.70 3.96
CA GLY A 181 -16.67 -10.72 3.94
C GLY A 181 -17.36 -9.36 3.98
N THR A 182 -16.81 -8.42 4.74
CA THR A 182 -17.30 -7.06 4.92
C THR A 182 -16.60 -6.07 3.99
N GLY A 183 -15.39 -6.39 3.55
CA GLY A 183 -14.51 -5.48 2.83
C GLY A 183 -14.00 -4.32 3.69
N GLN A 184 -13.96 -4.50 5.01
CA GLN A 184 -13.39 -3.52 5.91
C GLN A 184 -11.86 -3.46 5.76
N ILE A 185 -11.36 -2.25 5.58
CA ILE A 185 -9.92 -1.97 5.51
C ILE A 185 -9.38 -1.82 6.93
N TYR A 186 -8.24 -2.47 7.20
CA TYR A 186 -7.46 -2.38 8.43
C TYR A 186 -5.99 -2.08 8.12
N ARG A 187 -5.30 -1.50 9.10
CA ARG A 187 -3.86 -1.25 9.05
C ARG A 187 -3.17 -2.10 10.10
N VAL A 188 -2.17 -2.86 9.67
CA VAL A 188 -1.27 -3.61 10.56
C VAL A 188 -0.23 -2.62 11.10
N VAL A 189 -0.17 -2.49 12.41
CA VAL A 189 0.80 -1.64 13.11
C VAL A 189 2.09 -2.39 13.29
N GLU A 190 2.01 -3.63 13.77
CA GLU A 190 3.13 -4.44 14.18
C GLU A 190 2.80 -5.92 14.04
N ARG A 191 3.78 -6.74 13.71
CA ARG A 191 3.72 -8.18 13.64
C ARG A 191 4.72 -8.77 14.63
N GLY A 192 4.31 -9.82 15.34
CA GLY A 192 5.16 -10.56 16.25
C GLY A 192 5.59 -9.72 17.45
N ALA A 193 4.72 -8.83 17.94
CA ALA A 193 4.97 -8.01 19.13
C ALA A 193 5.35 -8.89 20.35
N ASP A 194 4.80 -10.11 20.42
CA ASP A 194 5.28 -11.17 21.29
C ASP A 194 6.21 -12.10 20.49
N PRO A 195 7.52 -12.19 20.82
CA PRO A 195 8.45 -13.12 20.18
C PRO A 195 8.04 -14.59 20.30
N ALA A 196 7.22 -14.95 21.29
CA ALA A 196 6.70 -16.30 21.44
C ALA A 196 5.58 -16.62 20.43
N ARG A 197 5.03 -15.60 19.75
CA ARG A 197 3.90 -15.70 18.83
C ARG A 197 4.13 -14.84 17.57
N PRO A 198 5.11 -15.21 16.71
CA PRO A 198 5.46 -14.45 15.51
C PRO A 198 4.35 -14.40 14.44
N GLU A 199 3.32 -15.23 14.57
CA GLU A 199 2.12 -15.25 13.74
C GLU A 199 1.13 -14.13 14.07
N GLN A 200 1.29 -13.46 15.21
CA GLN A 200 0.34 -12.43 15.63
C GLN A 200 0.58 -11.11 14.90
N ILE A 201 -0.50 -10.47 14.47
CA ILE A 201 -0.51 -9.12 13.92
C ILE A 201 -1.39 -8.22 14.78
N THR A 202 -0.91 -7.02 15.06
CA THR A 202 -1.62 -5.99 15.81
C THR A 202 -2.20 -4.96 14.84
N LEU A 203 -3.50 -4.75 14.93
CA LEU A 203 -4.24 -3.77 14.15
C LEU A 203 -4.16 -2.37 14.79
N ALA A 204 -4.36 -1.35 13.96
CA ALA A 204 -4.48 0.02 14.45
C ALA A 204 -5.70 0.19 15.37
N ARG A 205 -5.50 0.89 16.50
CA ARG A 205 -6.51 1.08 17.55
C ARG A 205 -7.82 1.75 17.10
N GLU A 206 -7.80 2.42 15.96
CA GLU A 206 -8.95 3.13 15.41
C GLU A 206 -10.09 2.18 14.98
N LYS A 207 -9.79 0.90 14.73
CA LYS A 207 -10.77 -0.03 14.18
C LYS A 207 -10.57 -1.44 14.71
N LEU A 208 -11.56 -1.91 15.47
CA LEU A 208 -11.60 -3.25 16.03
C LEU A 208 -12.01 -4.28 14.98
N TRP A 209 -11.48 -5.50 15.11
CA TRP A 209 -11.83 -6.61 14.24
C TRP A 209 -13.33 -6.90 14.30
N GLN A 210 -13.96 -7.11 13.13
CA GLN A 210 -15.40 -7.36 13.04
C GLN A 210 -15.73 -8.84 12.81
N GLY A 211 -14.73 -9.72 12.90
CA GLY A 211 -14.87 -11.13 12.55
C GLY A 211 -14.54 -11.40 11.08
N GLY A 212 -14.33 -12.68 10.77
CA GLY A 212 -13.91 -13.16 9.47
C GLY A 212 -12.71 -14.10 9.60
N ASP A 213 -12.54 -14.98 8.61
CA ASP A 213 -11.52 -16.03 8.63
C ASP A 213 -10.38 -15.74 7.64
N SER A 214 -10.49 -14.66 6.86
CA SER A 214 -9.49 -14.30 5.86
C SER A 214 -9.47 -12.81 5.53
N VAL A 215 -8.30 -12.35 5.12
CA VAL A 215 -8.04 -11.00 4.66
C VAL A 215 -7.34 -11.02 3.31
N TRP A 216 -7.54 -9.96 2.54
CA TRP A 216 -6.83 -9.68 1.31
C TRP A 216 -5.67 -8.73 1.59
N VAL A 217 -4.52 -9.05 1.04
CA VAL A 217 -3.30 -8.25 1.17
C VAL A 217 -2.54 -8.27 -0.15
N ILE A 218 -1.80 -7.19 -0.45
CA ILE A 218 -0.83 -7.24 -1.54
C ILE A 218 0.51 -7.70 -0.94
N PRO A 219 0.98 -8.92 -1.26
CA PRO A 219 2.20 -9.44 -0.68
C PRO A 219 3.45 -8.71 -1.23
N PRO A 220 4.59 -8.81 -0.53
CA PRO A 220 5.87 -8.35 -1.06
C PRO A 220 6.30 -9.17 -2.29
N PRO A 221 7.29 -8.69 -3.07
CA PRO A 221 7.84 -9.47 -4.16
C PRO A 221 8.56 -10.73 -3.66
N ILE A 222 8.60 -11.75 -4.51
CA ILE A 222 9.40 -12.97 -4.27
C ILE A 222 10.88 -12.56 -4.20
N GLY A 223 11.57 -12.99 -3.14
CA GLY A 223 12.94 -12.54 -2.83
C GLY A 223 13.01 -11.33 -1.89
N GLY A 224 11.86 -10.81 -1.44
CA GLY A 224 11.77 -9.71 -0.48
C GLY A 224 11.89 -8.33 -1.12
N GLY A 225 11.68 -7.29 -0.30
CA GLY A 225 11.82 -5.91 -0.73
C GLY A 225 10.76 -4.98 -0.16
N ARG A 226 10.66 -3.79 -0.75
CA ARG A 226 9.75 -2.73 -0.31
C ARG A 226 8.29 -3.14 -0.54
N LYS A 227 7.39 -2.79 0.41
CA LYS A 227 5.93 -2.98 0.27
C LYS A 227 5.44 -2.39 -1.06
N PRO A 228 4.80 -3.17 -1.95
CA PRO A 228 4.32 -2.67 -3.23
C PRO A 228 3.04 -1.86 -3.11
N CYS A 229 2.14 -2.20 -2.18
CA CYS A 229 0.88 -1.48 -1.97
C CYS A 229 1.13 -0.08 -1.39
N ILE A 230 0.67 0.93 -2.12
CA ILE A 230 0.77 2.35 -1.75
C ILE A 230 -0.46 2.76 -0.95
N ALA A 231 -1.65 2.45 -1.48
CA ALA A 231 -2.93 2.85 -0.91
C ALA A 231 -4.05 1.90 -1.35
N VAL A 232 -5.11 1.88 -0.55
CA VAL A 232 -6.35 1.14 -0.82
C VAL A 232 -7.50 2.14 -0.79
N TYR A 233 -8.31 2.15 -1.83
CA TYR A 233 -9.48 3.02 -1.96
C TYR A 233 -10.72 2.18 -2.10
N GLN A 234 -11.84 2.67 -1.60
CA GLN A 234 -13.10 1.95 -1.63
C GLN A 234 -14.23 2.86 -2.07
N LYS A 235 -15.10 2.37 -2.94
CA LYS A 235 -16.25 3.11 -3.46
C LYS A 235 -17.44 2.19 -3.67
N LEU A 236 -18.64 2.69 -3.43
CA LEU A 236 -19.87 2.05 -3.87
C LEU A 236 -20.18 2.49 -5.30
N ILE A 237 -20.32 1.53 -6.21
CA ILE A 237 -20.65 1.77 -7.61
C ILE A 237 -22.00 1.12 -7.90
N ARG A 238 -22.89 1.87 -8.55
CA ARG A 238 -24.15 1.36 -9.06
C ARG A 238 -23.97 0.95 -10.52
N PHE A 239 -24.38 -0.27 -10.84
CA PHE A 239 -24.42 -0.82 -12.20
C PHE A 239 -25.86 -0.88 -12.75
#